data_AF-A0A5C6Q8D0-F1
#
_entry.id   AF-A0A5C6Q8D0-F1
#
_cell.length_a   1.000
_cell.length_b   1.000
_cell.length_c   1.000
_cell.angle_alpha   90.00
_cell.angle_beta   90.00
_cell.angle_gamma   90.00
#
_symmetry.space_group_name_H-M   'P 1'
#
loop_
_entity.id
_entity.type
_entity.pdbx_description
1 polymer ?
#
loop_
_entity_poly.entity_id
_entity_poly.type
_entity_poly.pdbx_seq_one_letter_code
_entity_poly.pdbx_strand_id
1 'polypeptide(L)'
;MRFLLILSMFTSSVFASKFDIDAYSTSLEYAQVTNVLATQKLSGSWCFGTSVRHNDQGWEHYADGWEVIDLEGNQLGQRQLAHPHDNEQPFTRSQCDIKIPTEISKVIVRAKCNKHGFGGKPFIVDLKPI
;
A
#
# COMPACT_ATOMS: atom_id res chain seq x y z
N MET A 1 -30.41 1.72 51.88
CA MET A 1 -29.48 2.67 51.22
C MET A 1 -29.00 1.99 49.94
N ARG A 2 -29.36 2.53 48.77
CA ARG A 2 -29.10 1.96 47.44
C ARG A 2 -27.66 2.29 47.02
N PHE A 3 -26.88 1.31 46.57
CA PHE A 3 -25.64 1.54 45.84
C PHE A 3 -25.84 1.16 44.38
N LEU A 4 -25.93 2.16 43.49
CA LEU A 4 -25.82 1.95 42.04
C LEU A 4 -24.33 1.95 41.67
N LEU A 5 -23.84 0.84 41.14
CA LEU A 5 -22.56 0.75 40.44
C LEU A 5 -22.74 1.32 39.03
N ILE A 6 -22.18 2.50 38.77
CA ILE A 6 -22.11 3.09 37.43
C ILE A 6 -20.82 2.57 36.78
N LEU A 7 -20.95 1.55 35.93
CA LEU A 7 -19.86 1.09 35.07
C LEU A 7 -19.67 2.12 33.95
N SER A 8 -18.68 3.01 34.12
CA SER A 8 -18.30 3.98 33.10
C SER A 8 -17.64 3.26 31.94
N MET A 9 -18.39 3.07 30.85
CA MET A 9 -17.81 2.67 29.57
C MET A 9 -17.10 3.87 28.96
N PHE A 10 -15.78 3.91 29.08
CA PHE A 10 -14.95 4.78 28.25
C PHE A 10 -15.00 4.25 26.81
N THR A 11 -15.84 4.85 25.98
CA THR A 11 -15.73 4.66 24.53
C THR A 11 -14.50 5.43 24.08
N SER A 12 -13.35 4.76 24.00
CA SER A 12 -12.19 5.31 23.29
C SER A 12 -12.54 5.39 21.81
N SER A 13 -12.95 6.58 21.36
CA SER A 13 -13.04 6.89 19.94
C SER A 13 -11.63 6.78 19.37
N VAL A 14 -11.36 5.68 18.67
CA VAL A 14 -10.16 5.55 17.85
C VAL A 14 -10.28 6.59 16.75
N PHE A 15 -9.55 7.70 16.87
CA PHE A 15 -9.37 8.61 15.76
C PHE A 15 -8.63 7.82 14.67
N ALA A 16 -9.29 7.60 13.53
CA ALA A 16 -8.61 7.14 12.33
C ALA A 16 -7.52 8.17 12.00
N SER A 17 -6.26 7.83 12.27
CA SER A 17 -5.13 8.66 11.88
C SER A 17 -5.16 8.75 10.36
N LYS A 18 -5.43 9.94 9.84
CA LYS A 18 -5.35 10.21 8.40
C LYS A 18 -3.97 9.77 7.93
N PHE A 19 -3.93 8.86 6.95
CA PHE A 19 -2.69 8.40 6.35
C PHE A 19 -1.87 9.61 5.89
N ASP A 20 -0.72 9.84 6.52
CA ASP A 20 0.10 11.02 6.31
C ASP A 20 1.00 10.81 5.10
N ILE A 21 0.56 11.29 3.94
CA ILE A 21 1.31 11.20 2.70
C ILE A 21 2.54 12.12 2.68
N ASP A 22 2.56 13.14 3.53
CA ASP A 22 3.64 14.13 3.60
C ASP A 22 4.86 13.58 4.36
N ALA A 23 4.69 12.49 5.10
CA ALA A 23 5.78 11.74 5.71
C ALA A 23 6.67 10.98 4.70
N TYR A 24 6.26 10.90 3.42
CA TYR A 24 6.98 10.15 2.39
C TYR A 24 7.86 11.05 1.52
N SER A 25 9.02 10.52 1.13
CA SER A 25 9.98 11.20 0.27
C SER A 25 9.59 11.13 -1.20
N THR A 26 9.78 12.23 -1.93
CA THR A 26 9.70 12.28 -3.39
C THR A 26 11.02 11.97 -4.08
N SER A 27 12.11 11.74 -3.33
CA SER A 27 13.41 11.37 -3.87
C SER A 27 13.39 9.98 -4.49
N LEU A 28 14.07 9.82 -5.63
CA LEU A 28 14.20 8.53 -6.30
C LEU A 28 15.17 7.55 -5.62
N GLU A 29 15.81 7.96 -4.51
CA GLU A 29 16.48 7.05 -3.57
C GLU A 29 15.49 6.13 -2.83
N TYR A 30 14.20 6.46 -2.89
CA TYR A 30 13.12 5.63 -2.37
C TYR A 30 12.21 5.22 -3.52
N ALA A 31 11.67 4.00 -3.46
CA ALA A 31 10.83 3.47 -4.53
C ALA A 31 9.46 4.16 -4.52
N GLN A 32 9.12 4.80 -5.63
CA GLN A 32 7.90 5.59 -5.80
C GLN A 32 6.84 4.76 -6.53
N VAL A 33 5.58 4.83 -6.10
CA VAL A 33 4.46 4.35 -6.93
C VAL A 33 3.95 5.53 -7.75
N THR A 34 4.09 5.45 -9.07
CA THR A 34 3.72 6.54 -9.98
C THR A 34 2.31 6.40 -10.54
N ASN A 35 1.81 5.16 -10.64
CA ASN A 35 0.45 4.88 -11.09
C ASN A 35 -0.02 3.50 -10.62
N VAL A 36 -1.34 3.32 -10.49
CA VAL A 36 -1.96 2.03 -10.18
C VAL A 36 -3.25 1.85 -10.99
N LEU A 37 -3.37 0.70 -11.65
CA LEU A 37 -4.62 0.21 -12.21
C LEU A 37 -5.15 -0.92 -11.34
N ALA A 38 -6.31 -0.72 -10.70
CA ALA A 38 -7.01 -1.74 -9.93
C ALA A 38 -8.24 -2.23 -10.68
N THR A 39 -8.38 -3.54 -10.82
CA THR A 39 -9.55 -4.19 -11.45
C THR A 39 -10.03 -5.36 -10.60
N GLN A 40 -11.35 -5.48 -10.45
CA GLN A 40 -11.95 -6.64 -9.80
C GLN A 40 -12.24 -7.73 -10.83
N LYS A 41 -11.97 -9.00 -10.48
CA LYS A 41 -12.43 -10.16 -11.24
C LYS A 41 -13.86 -10.51 -10.84
N LEU A 42 -14.57 -11.24 -11.70
CA LEU A 42 -15.89 -11.79 -11.38
C LEU A 42 -15.90 -12.70 -10.13
N SER A 43 -14.76 -13.28 -9.77
CA SER A 43 -14.57 -14.06 -8.53
C SER A 43 -14.46 -13.19 -7.26
N GLY A 44 -14.59 -11.87 -7.38
CA GLY A 44 -14.46 -10.89 -6.30
C GLY A 44 -13.03 -10.55 -5.89
N SER A 45 -12.00 -11.26 -6.40
CA SER A 45 -10.60 -10.91 -6.14
C SER A 45 -10.14 -9.73 -7.00
N TRP A 46 -9.10 -9.05 -6.54
CA TRP A 46 -8.53 -7.89 -7.22
C TRP A 46 -7.22 -8.21 -7.94
N CYS A 47 -7.00 -7.49 -9.03
CA CYS A 47 -5.72 -7.36 -9.72
C CYS A 47 -5.26 -5.91 -9.65
N PHE A 48 -3.98 -5.73 -9.34
CA PHE A 48 -3.31 -4.44 -9.34
C PHE A 48 -2.16 -4.47 -10.33
N GLY A 49 -2.17 -3.56 -11.30
CA GLY A 49 -1.02 -3.22 -12.13
C GLY A 49 -0.38 -1.96 -11.55
N THR A 50 0.83 -2.09 -11.02
CA THR A 50 1.50 -1.02 -10.28
C THR A 50 2.73 -0.55 -11.05
N SER A 51 2.78 0.73 -11.39
CA SER A 51 3.95 1.39 -11.97
C SER A 51 4.86 1.91 -10.87
N VAL A 52 6.12 1.50 -10.90
CA VAL A 52 7.15 1.88 -9.92
C VAL A 52 8.25 2.68 -10.61
N ARG A 53 8.76 3.71 -9.93
CA ARG A 53 9.94 4.47 -10.32
C ARG A 53 10.94 4.49 -9.16
N HIS A 54 12.18 4.08 -9.44
CA HIS A 54 13.28 4.13 -8.49
C HIS A 54 14.61 4.37 -9.21
N ASN A 55 15.57 5.00 -8.56
CA ASN A 55 16.94 5.15 -9.05
C ASN A 55 17.75 3.88 -8.73
N ASP A 56 17.40 2.76 -9.38
CA ASP A 56 18.12 1.50 -9.21
C ASP A 56 19.62 1.69 -9.52
N GLN A 57 20.48 1.11 -8.69
CA GLN A 57 21.95 1.13 -8.80
C GLN A 57 22.48 -0.30 -8.62
N GLY A 58 21.90 -1.24 -9.37
CA GLY A 58 22.16 -2.67 -9.22
C GLY A 58 21.60 -3.29 -7.93
N TRP A 59 22.11 -4.48 -7.59
CA TRP A 59 21.54 -5.38 -6.57
C TRP A 59 21.54 -4.83 -5.14
N GLU A 60 22.42 -3.88 -4.84
CA GLU A 60 22.54 -3.29 -3.49
C GLU A 60 21.53 -2.16 -3.23
N HIS A 61 20.90 -1.63 -4.28
CA HIS A 61 19.98 -0.50 -4.15
C HIS A 61 18.97 -0.49 -5.30
N TYR A 62 17.83 -1.15 -5.10
CA TYR A 62 16.78 -1.22 -6.10
C TYR A 62 15.38 -1.37 -5.47
N ALA A 63 14.34 -1.15 -6.28
CA ALA A 63 12.98 -1.47 -5.88
C ALA A 63 12.75 -2.99 -5.85
N ASP A 64 12.65 -3.58 -4.65
CA ASP A 64 12.52 -5.03 -4.45
C ASP A 64 11.07 -5.50 -4.29
N GLY A 65 10.10 -4.59 -4.22
CA GLY A 65 8.71 -5.00 -4.14
C GLY A 65 7.73 -3.86 -4.11
N TRP A 66 6.45 -4.20 -4.10
CA TRP A 66 5.38 -3.30 -3.71
C TRP A 66 4.26 -4.10 -3.04
N GLU A 67 3.44 -3.42 -2.26
CA GLU A 67 2.33 -4.02 -1.53
C GLU A 67 1.08 -3.16 -1.60
N VAL A 68 -0.05 -3.83 -1.35
CA VAL A 68 -1.37 -3.23 -1.15
C VAL A 68 -1.69 -3.37 0.33
N ILE A 69 -1.99 -2.25 0.99
CA ILE A 69 -2.37 -2.19 2.40
C ILE A 69 -3.72 -1.49 2.56
N ASP A 70 -4.43 -1.77 3.65
CA ASP A 70 -5.57 -0.96 4.07
C ASP A 70 -5.13 0.36 4.73
N LEU A 71 -6.10 1.17 5.17
CA LEU A 71 -5.80 2.47 5.79
C LEU A 71 -5.25 2.34 7.22
N GLU A 72 -5.45 1.19 7.87
CA GLU A 72 -4.86 0.84 9.16
C GLU A 72 -3.42 0.32 9.02
N GLY A 73 -2.97 0.03 7.80
CA GLY A 73 -1.63 -0.45 7.48
C GLY A 73 -1.49 -1.97 7.42
N ASN A 74 -2.58 -2.73 7.46
CA ASN A 74 -2.54 -4.19 7.31
C ASN A 74 -2.28 -4.55 5.85
N GLN A 75 -1.37 -5.51 5.63
CA GLN A 75 -1.02 -5.97 4.30
C GLN A 75 -2.11 -6.89 3.72
N LEU A 76 -2.65 -6.49 2.57
CA LEU A 76 -3.69 -7.24 1.84
C LEU A 76 -3.09 -8.09 0.71
N GLY A 77 -1.97 -7.65 0.14
CA GLY A 77 -1.25 -8.39 -0.89
C GLY A 77 0.10 -7.75 -1.23
N GLN A 78 0.95 -8.48 -1.92
CA GLN A 78 2.30 -8.02 -2.27
C GLN A 78 2.78 -8.60 -3.61
N ARG A 79 3.74 -7.91 -4.21
CA ARG A 79 4.50 -8.35 -5.36
C ARG A 79 5.99 -8.17 -5.09
N GLN A 80 6.72 -9.29 -4.98
CA GLN A 80 8.18 -9.27 -5.00
C GLN A 80 8.68 -8.88 -6.40
N LEU A 81 9.75 -8.10 -6.46
CA LEU A 81 10.51 -7.79 -7.67
C LEU A 81 11.90 -8.40 -7.51
N ALA A 82 12.30 -9.25 -8.47
CA ALA A 82 13.41 -10.17 -8.29
C ALA A 82 14.75 -9.69 -8.86
N HIS A 83 14.78 -8.50 -9.47
CA HIS A 83 15.99 -7.94 -10.06
C HIS A 83 15.91 -6.40 -10.13
N PRO A 84 17.06 -5.71 -10.22
CA PRO A 84 17.12 -4.30 -10.60
C PRO A 84 16.54 -4.05 -12.00
N HIS A 85 16.02 -2.85 -12.20
CA HIS A 85 15.40 -2.37 -13.42
C HIS A 85 16.08 -1.07 -13.89
N ASP A 86 17.42 -0.98 -13.84
CA ASP A 86 18.21 0.23 -14.15
C ASP A 86 17.87 0.82 -15.54
N ASN A 87 17.54 -0.04 -16.49
CA ASN A 87 17.25 0.32 -17.89
C ASN A 87 15.75 0.29 -18.26
N GLU A 88 14.86 0.07 -17.30
CA GLU A 88 13.40 0.00 -17.50
C GLU A 88 12.72 0.84 -16.42
N GLN A 89 12.65 2.16 -16.61
CA GLN A 89 12.06 3.07 -15.62
C GLN A 89 11.14 4.11 -16.28
N PRO A 90 9.91 4.32 -15.77
CA PRO A 90 9.22 3.46 -14.80
C PRO A 90 8.90 2.09 -15.42
N PHE A 91 8.76 1.07 -14.57
CA PHE A 91 8.29 -0.25 -14.99
C PHE A 91 6.95 -0.58 -14.32
N THR A 92 6.17 -1.45 -14.94
CA THR A 92 4.88 -1.92 -14.39
C THR A 92 4.91 -3.41 -14.19
N ARG A 93 4.47 -3.88 -13.02
CA ARG A 93 4.23 -5.31 -12.75
C ARG A 93 2.87 -5.46 -12.09
N SER A 94 2.24 -6.60 -12.33
CA SER A 94 0.91 -6.90 -11.79
C SER A 94 0.95 -8.00 -10.73
N GLN A 95 0.02 -7.92 -9.78
CA GLN A 95 -0.35 -9.00 -8.87
C GLN A 95 -1.87 -9.15 -8.87
N CYS A 96 -2.32 -10.39 -9.01
CA CYS A 96 -3.72 -10.75 -9.04
C CYS A 96 -4.11 -11.64 -7.86
N ASP A 97 -5.41 -11.87 -7.74
CA ASP A 97 -6.02 -12.75 -6.75
C ASP A 97 -5.86 -12.26 -5.31
N ILE A 98 -5.67 -10.95 -5.16
CA ILE A 98 -5.67 -10.26 -3.87
C ILE A 98 -7.11 -10.23 -3.36
N LYS A 99 -7.34 -10.83 -2.19
CA LYS A 99 -8.64 -10.83 -1.52
C LYS A 99 -8.71 -9.59 -0.64
N ILE A 100 -9.65 -8.71 -0.95
CA ILE A 100 -9.89 -7.48 -0.19
C ILE A 100 -11.31 -7.58 0.37
N PRO A 101 -11.48 -7.44 1.71
CA PRO A 101 -12.80 -7.39 2.32
C PRO A 101 -13.69 -6.30 1.70
N THR A 102 -14.99 -6.59 1.57
CA THR A 102 -15.95 -5.72 0.85
C THR A 102 -16.18 -4.36 1.53
N GLU A 103 -15.89 -4.26 2.82
CA GLU A 103 -15.94 -3.04 3.61
C GLU A 103 -14.81 -2.06 3.28
N ILE A 104 -13.72 -2.53 2.64
CA ILE A 104 -12.58 -1.71 2.26
C ILE A 104 -12.87 -1.06 0.90
N SER A 105 -13.10 0.25 0.92
CA SER A 105 -13.33 1.06 -0.29
C SER A 105 -12.08 1.80 -0.78
N LYS A 106 -11.03 1.85 0.04
CA LYS A 106 -9.75 2.48 -0.31
C LYS A 106 -8.59 1.64 0.17
N VAL A 107 -7.56 1.57 -0.65
CA VAL A 107 -6.28 0.95 -0.29
C VAL A 107 -5.13 1.89 -0.63
N ILE A 108 -3.98 1.60 -0.04
CA ILE A 108 -2.73 2.27 -0.36
C ILE A 108 -1.82 1.26 -1.05
N VAL A 109 -1.20 1.67 -2.15
CA VAL A 109 -0.14 0.91 -2.80
C VAL A 109 1.18 1.63 -2.57
N ARG A 110 2.17 0.92 -2.03
CA ARG A 110 3.49 1.48 -1.74
C ARG A 110 4.60 0.56 -2.23
N ALA A 111 5.66 1.15 -2.75
CA ALA A 111 6.82 0.42 -3.25
C ALA A 111 7.93 0.39 -2.20
N LYS A 112 8.70 -0.69 -2.21
CA LYS A 112 9.80 -0.96 -1.28
C LYS A 112 11.12 -0.85 -2.01
N CYS A 113 12.04 -0.11 -1.42
CA CYS A 113 13.46 -0.16 -1.74
C CYS A 113 14.14 -1.14 -0.78
N ASN A 114 15.00 -2.02 -1.29
CA ASN A 114 15.70 -3.00 -0.45
C ASN A 114 16.58 -2.36 0.63
N LYS A 115 17.06 -1.13 0.40
CA LYS A 115 17.93 -0.38 1.31
C LYS A 115 17.16 0.54 2.25
N HIS A 116 16.12 1.21 1.75
CA HIS A 116 15.43 2.28 2.47
C HIS A 116 13.97 1.95 2.85
N GLY A 117 13.50 0.73 2.59
CA GLY A 117 12.14 0.31 2.88
C GLY A 117 11.09 1.09 2.09
N PHE A 118 9.97 1.41 2.74
CA PHE A 118 8.78 2.05 2.14
C PHE A 118 8.80 3.59 2.23
N GLY A 119 9.96 4.24 2.15
CA GLY A 119 10.03 5.69 2.33
C GLY A 119 9.57 6.53 1.12
N GLY A 120 9.20 5.89 0.00
CA GLY A 120 8.79 6.59 -1.22
C GLY A 120 7.29 6.85 -1.28
N LYS A 121 6.88 7.85 -2.06
CA LYS A 121 5.48 8.28 -2.13
C LYS A 121 4.57 7.13 -2.58
N PRO A 122 3.53 6.82 -1.78
CA PRO A 122 2.56 5.79 -2.12
C PRO A 122 1.42 6.37 -2.97
N PHE A 123 0.57 5.48 -3.46
CA PHE A 123 -0.62 5.83 -4.25
C PHE A 123 -1.88 5.35 -3.55
N ILE A 124 -2.85 6.24 -3.33
CA ILE A 124 -4.14 5.88 -2.76
C ILE A 124 -5.09 5.50 -3.89
N VAL A 125 -5.73 4.35 -3.77
CA VAL A 125 -6.62 3.79 -4.78
C VAL A 125 -8.02 3.65 -4.20
N ASP A 126 -8.99 4.31 -4.83
CA ASP A 126 -10.40 4.06 -4.58
C ASP A 126 -10.81 2.77 -5.30
N LEU A 127 -11.27 1.78 -4.55
CA LEU A 127 -11.76 0.52 -5.09
C LEU A 127 -13.19 0.71 -5.59
N LYS A 128 -13.41 0.39 -6.87
CA LYS A 128 -14.73 0.38 -7.52
C LYS A 128 -15.10 -1.05 -7.86
N PRO A 129 -15.87 -1.74 -6.99
CA PRO A 129 -16.37 -3.06 -7.29
C PRO A 129 -17.17 -3.07 -8.61
N ILE A 130 -17.19 -4.21 -9.27
CA ILE A 130 -18.02 -4.45 -10.45
C ILE A 130 -19.45 -4.78 -10.02
#